data_AF-A0A2S9FIY7-F1
#
_entry.id   AF-A0A2S9FIY7-F1
#
_cell.length_a   1.000
_cell.length_b   1.000
_cell.length_c   1.000
_cell.angle_alpha   90.00
_cell.angle_beta   90.00
_cell.angle_gamma   90.00
#
_symmetry.space_group_name_H-M   'P 1'
#
loop_
_entity.id
_entity.type
_entity.pdbx_description
1 polymer ?
#
loop_
_entity_poly.entity_id
_entity_poly.type
_entity_poly.pdbx_seq_one_letter_code
_entity_poly.pdbx_strand_id
1 'polypeptide(L)'
;YDGFTDFPLYPFNIIADLNAVLGIVYLHTRFFDVSLPADDPTESPAYRGTHGDTSYYFFESPDLPLFAPLRTLGVPELLIDVVEPFFRVLVELGYDRSIPLWEPTPARLIPTLDPAQAIADLADAIGEGFDNALALVGLPPRVRSPEQAALVASTTEGVEPAVAPIDISEESTLTDMATESHRTPAEAVTLMDGPTQTG
;
A
#
# COMPACT_ATOMS: atom_id res chain seq x y z
N TYR A 1 -6.10 -0.33 -6.86
CA TYR A 1 -6.72 -1.09 -5.76
C TYR A 1 -7.28 -2.45 -6.16
N ASP A 2 -7.04 -2.96 -7.37
CA ASP A 2 -7.53 -4.27 -7.76
C ASP A 2 -6.45 -5.31 -7.40
N GLY A 3 -6.72 -6.21 -6.47
CA GLY A 3 -5.71 -7.14 -5.93
C GLY A 3 -5.05 -8.07 -6.96
N PHE A 4 -5.56 -8.22 -8.18
CA PHE A 4 -4.86 -8.97 -9.22
C PHE A 4 -3.92 -8.10 -10.08
N THR A 5 -4.12 -6.79 -10.13
CA THR A 5 -3.37 -5.87 -10.99
C THR A 5 -2.57 -4.81 -10.22
N ASP A 6 -2.93 -4.57 -8.95
CA ASP A 6 -2.38 -3.56 -8.05
C ASP A 6 -2.61 -4.01 -6.60
N PHE A 7 -1.87 -5.05 -6.18
CA PHE A 7 -1.87 -5.54 -4.79
C PHE A 7 -1.02 -4.64 -3.89
N PRO A 8 -1.39 -4.42 -2.61
CA PRO A 8 -0.60 -3.60 -1.69
C PRO A 8 0.86 -4.03 -1.60
N LEU A 9 1.77 -3.04 -1.57
CA LEU A 9 3.20 -3.26 -1.40
C LEU A 9 3.54 -3.82 -0.02
N TYR A 10 2.73 -3.49 0.99
CA TYR A 10 2.94 -3.83 2.39
C TYR A 10 1.82 -4.76 2.93
N PRO A 11 1.98 -6.09 2.87
CA PRO A 11 0.92 -7.07 3.20
C PRO A 11 0.55 -7.18 4.68
N PHE A 12 1.09 -6.31 5.54
CA PHE A 12 0.64 -6.18 6.92
C PHE A 12 -0.34 -5.01 7.11
N ASN A 13 -0.56 -4.19 6.08
CA ASN A 13 -1.66 -3.25 6.06
C ASN A 13 -2.95 -3.98 5.68
N ILE A 14 -3.57 -4.60 6.69
CA ILE A 14 -4.78 -5.42 6.52
C ILE A 14 -5.96 -4.62 5.93
N ILE A 15 -6.00 -3.30 6.15
CA ILE A 15 -7.05 -2.45 5.56
C ILE A 15 -6.85 -2.33 4.05
N ALA A 16 -5.60 -2.09 3.61
CA ALA A 16 -5.25 -2.07 2.20
C ALA A 16 -5.47 -3.43 1.53
N ASP A 17 -5.13 -4.53 2.21
CA ASP A 17 -5.33 -5.89 1.70
C ASP A 17 -6.80 -6.22 1.54
N LEU A 18 -7.63 -5.90 2.54
CA LEU A 18 -9.08 -6.10 2.45
C LEU A 18 -9.67 -5.26 1.32
N ASN A 19 -9.24 -4.00 1.19
CA ASN A 19 -9.64 -3.14 0.09
C ASN A 19 -9.24 -3.76 -1.26
N ALA A 20 -8.05 -4.33 -1.39
CA ALA A 20 -7.58 -4.96 -2.62
C ALA A 20 -8.35 -6.24 -2.97
N VAL A 21 -8.67 -7.06 -1.97
CA VAL A 21 -9.51 -8.26 -2.13
C VAL A 21 -10.92 -7.89 -2.58
N LEU A 22 -11.51 -6.85 -1.99
CA LEU A 22 -12.79 -6.32 -2.46
C LEU A 22 -12.65 -5.71 -3.87
N GLY A 23 -11.51 -5.12 -4.20
CA GLY A 23 -11.16 -4.69 -5.55
C GLY A 23 -11.22 -5.83 -6.56
N ILE A 24 -10.80 -7.05 -6.20
CA ILE A 24 -10.96 -8.22 -7.07
C ILE A 24 -12.44 -8.49 -7.36
N VAL A 25 -13.30 -8.42 -6.35
CA VAL A 25 -14.73 -8.76 -6.49
C VAL A 25 -15.50 -7.67 -7.25
N TYR A 26 -15.20 -6.40 -6.96
CA TYR A 26 -16.02 -5.27 -7.39
C TYR A 26 -15.42 -4.46 -8.54
N LEU A 27 -14.09 -4.49 -8.75
CA LEU A 27 -13.42 -3.71 -9.79
C LEU A 27 -12.80 -4.59 -10.88
N HIS A 28 -12.18 -5.72 -10.52
CA HIS A 28 -11.36 -6.47 -11.47
C HIS A 28 -12.13 -6.78 -12.75
N THR A 29 -13.35 -7.32 -12.69
CA THR A 29 -14.10 -7.67 -13.90
C THR A 29 -14.64 -6.48 -14.69
N ARG A 30 -14.39 -5.23 -14.26
CA ARG A 30 -14.92 -3.99 -14.85
C ARG A 30 -13.87 -3.16 -15.58
N PHE A 31 -12.73 -3.74 -15.96
CA PHE A 31 -11.69 -3.05 -16.77
C PHE A 31 -12.18 -2.43 -18.09
N PHE A 32 -13.40 -2.74 -18.55
CA PHE A 32 -14.00 -2.15 -19.76
C PHE A 32 -14.61 -0.76 -19.55
N ASP A 33 -14.70 -0.27 -18.32
CA ASP A 33 -15.30 1.04 -18.01
C ASP A 33 -14.33 2.21 -18.27
N VAL A 34 -13.08 1.94 -18.65
CA VAL A 34 -12.07 2.95 -18.97
C VAL A 34 -11.68 2.89 -20.45
N SER A 35 -11.38 4.06 -21.03
CA SER A 35 -10.98 4.18 -22.43
C SER A 35 -9.84 5.17 -22.61
N LEU A 36 -8.98 4.93 -23.59
CA LEU A 36 -7.97 5.89 -24.04
C LEU A 36 -8.53 6.79 -25.14
N PRO A 37 -8.05 8.04 -25.26
CA PRO A 37 -8.36 8.88 -26.41
C PRO A 37 -8.00 8.18 -27.72
N ALA A 38 -8.86 8.33 -28.74
CA ALA A 38 -8.70 7.63 -30.01
C ALA A 38 -7.55 8.18 -30.87
N ASP A 39 -7.31 9.50 -30.81
CA ASP A 39 -6.33 10.19 -31.64
C ASP A 39 -4.92 10.11 -31.05
N ASP A 40 -4.77 10.47 -29.77
CA ASP A 40 -3.50 10.38 -29.04
C ASP A 40 -3.72 9.78 -27.64
N PRO A 41 -3.41 8.49 -27.45
CA PRO A 41 -3.51 7.84 -26.14
C PRO A 41 -2.68 8.51 -25.04
N THR A 42 -1.62 9.26 -25.37
CA THR A 42 -0.76 9.93 -24.39
C THR A 42 -1.41 11.16 -23.76
N GLU A 43 -2.50 11.67 -24.34
CA GLU A 43 -3.31 12.74 -23.76
C GLU A 43 -4.24 12.25 -22.64
N SER A 44 -4.31 10.93 -22.40
CA SER A 44 -5.09 10.37 -21.30
C SER A 44 -4.58 10.89 -19.95
N PRO A 45 -5.47 11.31 -19.02
CA PRO A 45 -5.06 11.64 -17.65
C PRO A 45 -4.51 10.43 -16.90
N ALA A 46 -4.78 9.21 -17.39
CA ALA A 46 -4.20 7.98 -16.86
C ALA A 46 -2.77 7.74 -17.35
N TYR A 47 -2.25 8.48 -18.33
CA TYR A 47 -0.90 8.24 -18.86
C TYR A 47 0.16 8.45 -17.77
N ARG A 48 1.12 7.53 -17.66
CA ARG A 48 2.20 7.57 -16.67
C ARG A 48 3.60 7.47 -17.29
N GLY A 49 3.69 7.35 -18.61
CA GLY A 49 4.96 7.31 -19.33
C GLY A 49 5.12 6.07 -20.20
N THR A 50 6.31 5.96 -20.79
CA THR A 50 6.68 4.85 -21.69
C THR A 50 8.01 4.27 -21.25
N HIS A 51 8.13 2.94 -21.30
CA HIS A 51 9.37 2.22 -21.09
C HIS A 51 9.60 1.27 -22.27
N GLY A 52 10.68 1.49 -23.02
CA GLY A 52 10.89 0.79 -24.30
C GLY A 52 9.81 1.16 -25.32
N ASP A 53 9.10 0.15 -25.81
CA ASP A 53 7.98 0.26 -26.74
C ASP A 53 6.60 0.17 -26.05
N THR A 54 6.57 0.13 -24.71
CA THR A 54 5.36 -0.07 -23.93
C THR A 54 4.96 1.22 -23.20
N SER A 55 3.75 1.71 -23.46
CA SER A 55 3.15 2.84 -22.73
C SER A 55 2.32 2.35 -21.54
N TYR A 56 2.45 3.03 -20.42
CA TYR A 56 1.83 2.66 -19.15
C TYR A 56 0.74 3.65 -18.76
N TYR A 57 -0.38 3.10 -18.29
CA TYR A 57 -1.56 3.85 -17.87
C TYR A 57 -2.01 3.39 -16.49
N PHE A 58 -2.32 4.34 -15.61
CA PHE A 58 -2.89 4.09 -14.29
C PHE A 58 -4.25 4.74 -14.17
N PHE A 59 -5.28 3.92 -14.01
CA PHE A 59 -6.64 4.38 -13.77
C PHE A 59 -6.94 4.31 -12.28
N GLU A 60 -7.17 5.48 -11.68
CA GLU A 60 -7.52 5.58 -10.27
C GLU A 60 -8.96 5.12 -10.05
N SER A 61 -9.19 4.43 -8.92
CA SER A 61 -10.55 4.12 -8.51
C SER A 61 -11.15 5.33 -7.80
N PRO A 62 -12.26 5.89 -8.30
CA PRO A 62 -12.90 7.04 -7.67
C PRO A 62 -13.34 6.70 -6.26
N ASP A 63 -13.79 5.47 -6.05
CA ASP A 63 -14.28 4.95 -4.78
C ASP A 63 -13.37 3.83 -4.25
N LEU A 64 -13.25 3.69 -2.93
CA LEU A 64 -12.60 2.55 -2.31
C LEU A 64 -13.50 1.31 -2.43
N PRO A 65 -12.98 0.20 -2.99
CA PRO A 65 -13.65 -1.09 -2.94
C PRO A 65 -14.04 -1.53 -1.53
N LEU A 66 -13.34 -1.07 -0.50
CA LEU A 66 -13.65 -1.31 0.91
C LEU A 66 -15.12 -1.01 1.26
N PHE A 67 -15.71 0.00 0.63
CA PHE A 67 -17.10 0.40 0.85
C PHE A 67 -18.08 -0.14 -0.21
N ALA A 68 -17.60 -0.85 -1.24
CA ALA A 68 -18.46 -1.45 -2.25
C ALA A 68 -19.56 -2.38 -1.69
N PRO A 69 -19.33 -3.16 -0.60
CA PRO A 69 -20.41 -3.90 0.05
C PRO A 69 -21.53 -3.01 0.59
N LEU A 70 -21.20 -1.85 1.19
CA LEU A 70 -22.20 -0.90 1.68
C LEU A 70 -23.00 -0.29 0.53
N ARG A 71 -22.32 0.08 -0.56
CA ARG A 71 -22.98 0.56 -1.80
C ARG A 71 -23.94 -0.50 -2.36
N THR A 72 -23.53 -1.76 -2.35
CA THR A 72 -24.37 -2.89 -2.78
C THR A 72 -25.61 -3.06 -1.91
N LEU A 73 -25.50 -2.78 -0.60
CA LEU A 73 -26.63 -2.79 0.34
C LEU A 73 -27.51 -1.54 0.25
N GLY A 74 -27.19 -0.59 -0.63
CA GLY A 74 -27.97 0.63 -0.85
C GLY A 74 -27.71 1.75 0.17
N VAL A 75 -26.57 1.71 0.88
CA VAL A 75 -26.14 2.84 1.69
C VAL A 75 -25.89 4.04 0.75
N PRO A 76 -26.51 5.21 0.99
CA PRO A 76 -26.30 6.40 0.16
C PRO A 76 -24.84 6.84 0.12
N GLU A 77 -24.36 7.20 -1.08
CA GLU A 77 -22.96 7.62 -1.31
C GLU A 77 -22.55 8.77 -0.39
N LEU A 78 -23.42 9.76 -0.21
CA LEU A 78 -23.16 10.91 0.65
C LEU A 78 -22.84 10.54 2.11
N LEU A 79 -23.28 9.38 2.60
CA LEU A 79 -22.91 8.89 3.93
C LEU A 79 -21.54 8.22 3.94
N ILE A 80 -21.17 7.57 2.84
CA ILE A 80 -19.87 6.91 2.65
C ILE A 80 -18.78 7.97 2.47
N ASP A 81 -19.05 9.01 1.69
CA ASP A 81 -18.17 10.16 1.45
C ASP A 81 -17.70 10.85 2.74
N VAL A 82 -18.46 10.75 3.83
CA VAL A 82 -18.07 11.30 5.14
C VAL A 82 -16.87 10.55 5.74
N VAL A 83 -16.76 9.24 5.52
CA VAL A 83 -15.74 8.40 6.16
C VAL A 83 -14.68 7.93 5.18
N GLU A 84 -15.00 7.83 3.90
CA GLU A 84 -14.13 7.28 2.88
C GLU A 84 -12.79 7.99 2.72
N PRO A 85 -12.69 9.34 2.78
CA PRO A 85 -11.39 10.02 2.71
C PRO A 85 -10.41 9.53 3.77
N PHE A 86 -10.87 9.35 5.02
CA PHE A 86 -10.04 8.85 6.12
C PHE A 86 -9.52 7.44 5.83
N PHE A 87 -10.40 6.53 5.40
CA PHE A 87 -9.99 5.17 5.07
C PHE A 87 -9.11 5.12 3.81
N ARG A 88 -9.24 6.07 2.90
CA ARG A 88 -8.40 6.16 1.70
C ARG A 88 -6.95 6.40 2.08
N VAL A 89 -6.69 7.31 3.02
CA VAL A 89 -5.34 7.51 3.58
C VAL A 89 -4.80 6.22 4.17
N LEU A 90 -5.59 5.51 4.99
CA LEU A 90 -5.15 4.25 5.60
C LEU A 90 -4.86 3.15 4.57
N VAL A 91 -5.65 3.08 3.49
CA VAL A 91 -5.42 2.15 2.39
C VAL A 91 -4.15 2.54 1.62
N GLU A 92 -3.95 3.82 1.31
CA GLU A 92 -2.79 4.31 0.55
C GLU A 92 -1.47 4.12 1.30
N LEU A 93 -1.46 4.06 2.65
CA LEU A 93 -0.28 3.63 3.42
C LEU A 93 0.20 2.21 3.06
N GLY A 94 -0.63 1.40 2.39
CA GLY A 94 -0.26 0.09 1.88
C GLY A 94 0.45 0.11 0.52
N TYR A 95 0.54 1.26 -0.13
CA TYR A 95 1.07 1.41 -1.49
C TYR A 95 2.24 2.41 -1.52
N ASP A 96 3.06 2.30 -2.55
CA ASP A 96 4.07 3.31 -2.90
C ASP A 96 3.87 3.67 -4.38
N ARG A 97 3.19 4.80 -4.60
CA ARG A 97 2.85 5.28 -5.95
C ARG A 97 4.02 5.96 -6.66
N SER A 98 5.17 6.12 -5.99
CA SER A 98 6.37 6.71 -6.59
C SER A 98 7.15 5.72 -7.45
N ILE A 99 6.92 4.41 -7.25
CA ILE A 99 7.59 3.36 -8.00
C ILE A 99 7.04 3.34 -9.44
N PRO A 100 7.90 3.40 -10.47
CA PRO A 100 7.46 3.31 -11.85
C PRO A 100 6.74 2.00 -12.17
N LEU A 101 5.67 2.05 -12.96
CA LEU A 101 4.80 0.90 -13.25
C LEU A 101 5.50 -0.26 -14.00
N TRP A 102 6.64 0.00 -14.64
CA TRP A 102 7.45 -1.01 -15.32
C TRP A 102 8.49 -1.67 -14.42
N GLU A 103 8.63 -1.24 -13.17
CA GLU A 103 9.60 -1.79 -12.25
C GLU A 103 9.02 -3.02 -11.52
N PRO A 104 9.65 -4.22 -11.64
CA PRO A 104 9.22 -5.38 -10.89
C PRO A 104 9.32 -5.12 -9.39
N THR A 105 8.18 -5.12 -8.71
CA THR A 105 8.09 -4.69 -7.32
C THR A 105 7.63 -5.85 -6.43
N PRO A 106 8.54 -6.53 -5.72
CA PRO A 106 8.16 -7.54 -4.73
C PRO A 106 7.58 -6.88 -3.46
N ALA A 107 6.76 -7.64 -2.74
CA ALA A 107 6.21 -7.22 -1.45
C ALA A 107 7.31 -6.86 -0.45
N ARG A 108 7.03 -5.89 0.42
CA ARG A 108 7.93 -5.40 1.46
C ARG A 108 7.24 -5.49 2.81
N LEU A 109 8.00 -5.74 3.88
CA LEU A 109 7.45 -5.87 5.23
C LEU A 109 7.38 -4.55 5.99
N ILE A 110 8.33 -3.65 5.71
CA ILE A 110 8.49 -2.39 6.44
C ILE A 110 8.15 -1.24 5.48
N PRO A 111 7.12 -0.44 5.77
CA PRO A 111 6.78 0.72 4.96
C PRO A 111 7.84 1.81 5.02
N THR A 112 8.20 2.34 3.87
CA THR A 112 8.93 3.61 3.76
C THR A 112 7.91 4.74 3.78
N LEU A 113 7.44 5.12 4.97
CA LEU A 113 6.51 6.23 5.15
C LEU A 113 7.21 7.50 5.63
N ASP A 114 6.70 8.65 5.21
CA ASP A 114 6.96 9.93 5.87
C ASP A 114 5.86 10.14 6.94
N PRO A 115 6.19 10.07 8.25
CA PRO A 115 5.19 10.22 9.30
C PRO A 115 4.52 11.60 9.31
N ALA A 116 5.24 12.65 8.94
CA ALA A 116 4.69 14.00 8.92
C ALA A 116 3.66 14.14 7.80
N GLN A 117 3.98 13.62 6.60
CA GLN A 117 3.04 13.59 5.49
C GLN A 117 1.81 12.74 5.82
N ALA A 118 1.99 11.55 6.40
CA ALA A 118 0.88 10.68 6.77
C ALA A 118 -0.08 11.34 7.78
N ILE A 119 0.45 12.09 8.75
CA ILE A 119 -0.38 12.86 9.71
C ILE A 119 -1.11 14.01 9.01
N ALA A 120 -0.43 14.73 8.11
CA ALA A 120 -1.04 15.81 7.35
C ALA A 120 -2.18 15.30 6.46
N ASP A 121 -1.96 14.22 5.70
CA ASP A 121 -2.97 13.58 4.86
C ASP A 121 -4.16 13.11 5.69
N LEU A 122 -3.90 12.52 6.86
CA LEU A 122 -4.96 12.09 7.77
C LEU A 122 -5.80 13.26 8.29
N ALA A 123 -5.14 14.37 8.65
CA ALA A 123 -5.82 15.57 9.11
C ALA A 123 -6.65 16.22 7.99
N ASP A 124 -6.11 16.29 6.78
CA ASP A 124 -6.84 16.76 5.60
C ASP A 124 -8.03 15.86 5.26
N ALA A 125 -7.89 14.54 5.36
CA ALA A 125 -8.96 13.58 5.11
C ALA A 125 -10.07 13.64 6.17
N ILE A 126 -9.73 13.81 7.45
CA ILE A 126 -10.72 14.13 8.49
C ILE A 126 -11.40 15.46 8.15
N GLY A 127 -10.61 16.42 7.67
CA GLY A 127 -11.06 17.69 7.10
C GLY A 127 -12.20 17.51 6.08
N GLU A 128 -11.90 16.74 5.04
CA GLU A 128 -12.82 16.44 3.95
C GLU A 128 -14.09 15.72 4.45
N GLY A 129 -13.94 14.71 5.30
CA GLY A 129 -15.08 13.97 5.85
C GLY A 129 -16.07 14.85 6.63
N PHE A 130 -15.56 15.80 7.42
CA PHE A 130 -16.40 16.79 8.10
C PHE A 130 -17.10 17.75 7.13
N ASP A 131 -16.43 18.18 6.06
CA ASP A 131 -17.05 19.05 5.05
C ASP A 131 -18.15 18.30 4.29
N ASN A 132 -17.94 17.01 3.99
CA ASN A 132 -18.96 16.12 3.42
C ASN A 132 -20.15 15.95 4.39
N ALA A 133 -19.90 15.85 5.70
CA ALA A 133 -20.95 15.78 6.71
C ALA A 133 -21.76 17.09 6.82
N LEU A 134 -21.14 18.25 6.63
CA LEU A 134 -21.84 19.53 6.57
C LEU A 134 -22.72 19.63 5.31
N ALA A 135 -22.24 19.12 4.18
CA ALA A 135 -23.00 19.09 2.93
C ALA A 135 -24.30 18.26 3.08
N LEU A 136 -24.28 17.16 3.86
CA LEU A 136 -25.47 16.37 4.17
C LEU A 136 -26.61 17.17 4.82
N VAL A 137 -26.27 18.18 5.61
CA VAL A 137 -27.24 19.06 6.29
C VAL A 137 -27.44 20.40 5.57
N GLY A 138 -26.92 20.54 4.35
CA GLY A 138 -27.08 21.74 3.52
C GLY A 138 -26.24 22.93 3.97
N LEU A 139 -25.16 22.70 4.72
CA LEU A 139 -24.25 23.74 5.18
C LEU A 139 -23.05 23.87 4.22
N PRO A 140 -22.47 25.08 4.08
CA PRO A 140 -21.25 25.26 3.28
C PRO A 140 -20.06 24.55 3.94
N PRO A 141 -19.03 24.17 3.15
CA PRO A 141 -17.80 23.61 3.68
C PRO A 141 -17.09 24.61 4.60
N ARG A 142 -16.24 24.11 5.49
CA ARG A 142 -15.54 24.98 6.44
C ARG A 142 -14.56 25.89 5.71
N VAL A 143 -14.48 27.14 6.17
CA VAL A 143 -13.38 28.02 5.80
C VAL A 143 -12.16 27.60 6.64
N ARG A 144 -11.13 27.04 6.00
CA ARG A 144 -9.88 26.68 6.71
C ARG A 144 -9.27 27.95 7.32
N SER A 145 -9.25 28.04 8.65
CA SER A 145 -8.57 29.12 9.37
C SER A 145 -7.06 28.84 9.42
N PRO A 146 -6.18 29.85 9.30
CA PRO A 146 -4.73 29.69 9.45
C PRO A 146 -4.29 28.98 10.74
N GLU A 147 -5.08 29.10 11.81
CA GLU A 147 -4.85 28.47 13.11
C GLU A 147 -5.01 26.94 13.08
N GLN A 148 -5.92 26.42 12.22
CA GLN A 148 -6.11 24.97 12.05
C GLN A 148 -5.00 24.37 11.19
N ALA A 149 -4.52 25.10 10.17
CA ALA A 149 -3.33 24.72 9.41
C ALA A 149 -2.08 24.68 10.31
N ALA A 150 -1.96 25.62 11.25
CA ALA A 150 -0.87 25.66 12.22
C ALA A 150 -0.94 24.52 13.25
N LEU A 151 -2.14 24.05 13.63
CA LEU A 151 -2.29 22.92 14.56
C LEU A 151 -1.81 21.59 13.95
N VAL A 152 -2.10 21.37 12.67
CA VAL A 152 -1.59 20.22 11.92
C VAL A 152 -0.07 20.31 11.79
N ALA A 153 0.46 21.49 11.43
CA ALA A 153 1.89 21.74 11.34
C ALA A 153 2.63 21.54 12.70
N SER A 154 2.01 21.95 13.81
CA SER A 154 2.57 21.75 15.15
C SER A 154 2.55 20.29 15.58
N THR A 155 1.59 19.50 15.09
CA THR A 155 1.53 18.05 15.35
C THR A 155 2.61 17.31 14.55
N THR A 156 2.96 17.80 13.35
CA THR A 156 4.04 17.23 12.53
C THR A 156 5.45 17.56 13.05
N GLU A 157 5.66 18.71 13.71
CA GLU A 157 6.96 19.07 14.29
C GLU A 157 7.25 18.37 15.64
N GLY A 158 6.23 17.83 16.32
CA GLY A 158 6.37 17.19 17.63
C GLY A 158 6.75 15.70 17.63
N VAL A 159 6.89 15.07 16.47
CA VAL A 159 7.23 13.64 16.34
C VAL A 159 8.74 13.47 16.31
N GLU A 160 9.38 13.60 17.48
CA GLU A 160 10.76 13.12 17.67
C GLU A 160 10.74 11.57 17.66
N PRO A 161 11.61 10.87 16.90
CA PRO A 161 11.60 9.43 16.89
C PRO A 161 12.17 8.93 18.21
N ALA A 162 11.30 8.58 19.16
CA ALA A 162 11.69 7.85 20.36
C ALA A 162 12.03 6.40 20.00
N VAL A 163 13.11 6.19 19.24
CA VAL A 163 13.81 4.91 19.17
C VAL A 163 14.73 4.86 20.37
N ALA A 164 14.20 4.47 21.53
CA ALA A 164 15.05 4.02 22.61
C ALA A 164 15.74 2.73 22.15
N PRO A 165 17.08 2.65 22.14
CA PRO A 165 17.75 1.38 21.86
C PRO A 165 17.35 0.36 22.93
N ILE A 166 16.86 -0.79 22.50
CA ILE A 166 16.70 -1.96 23.37
C ILE A 166 18.12 -2.42 23.74
N ASP A 167 18.53 -2.12 24.96
CA ASP A 167 19.79 -2.57 25.54
C ASP A 167 19.64 -4.05 25.94
N ILE A 168 20.17 -4.96 25.13
CA ILE A 168 20.23 -6.39 25.46
C ILE A 168 21.57 -6.66 26.14
N SER A 169 21.70 -6.15 27.36
CA SER A 169 22.87 -6.36 28.22
C SER A 169 22.43 -6.96 29.55
N GLU A 170 21.89 -8.19 29.55
CA GLU A 170 22.01 -9.06 30.72
C GLU A 170 22.34 -10.51 30.32
N GLU A 171 23.55 -10.87 30.69
CA GLU A 171 24.22 -12.15 30.64
C GLU A 171 23.50 -13.20 31.53
N SER A 172 23.17 -14.37 30.98
CA SER A 172 22.94 -15.57 31.78
C SER A 172 24.03 -16.57 31.48
N THR A 173 25.02 -16.60 32.36
CA THR A 173 26.08 -17.60 32.43
C THR A 173 25.51 -18.93 32.92
N LEU A 174 25.65 -19.96 32.09
CA LEU A 174 25.72 -21.35 32.55
C LEU A 174 26.77 -22.07 31.70
N THR A 175 27.96 -22.10 32.28
CA THR A 175 29.19 -22.73 31.80
C THR A 175 29.14 -24.25 31.93
N ASP A 176 29.70 -24.89 30.89
CA ASP A 176 30.29 -26.23 30.81
C ASP A 176 29.44 -27.47 31.12
N MET A 177 29.31 -28.35 30.12
CA MET A 177 30.08 -29.60 30.09
C MET A 177 29.86 -30.36 28.76
N ALA A 178 30.99 -30.88 28.23
CA ALA A 178 31.16 -31.96 27.24
C ALA A 178 31.30 -31.57 25.75
N THR A 179 32.45 -31.00 25.42
CA THR A 179 33.57 -31.65 24.69
C THR A 179 33.26 -32.78 23.67
N GLU A 180 33.78 -32.53 22.46
CA GLU A 180 34.27 -33.47 21.42
C GLU A 180 33.28 -34.33 20.62
N SER A 181 33.17 -34.01 19.32
CA SER A 181 33.66 -34.94 18.29
C SER A 181 33.94 -34.23 16.94
N HIS A 182 35.22 -33.96 16.73
CA HIS A 182 36.00 -34.27 15.52
C HIS A 182 35.48 -33.89 14.11
N ARG A 183 36.12 -32.87 13.51
CA ARG A 183 36.32 -32.78 12.05
C ARG A 183 37.44 -33.73 11.63
N THR A 184 37.31 -34.40 10.47
CA THR A 184 38.36 -34.47 9.43
C THR A 184 37.73 -34.80 8.06
N PRO A 185 38.17 -34.20 6.94
CA PRO A 185 37.68 -34.50 5.58
C PRO A 185 38.59 -35.51 4.85
N ALA A 186 38.04 -36.28 3.90
CA ALA A 186 38.86 -37.00 2.91
C ALA A 186 38.07 -37.36 1.63
N GLU A 187 38.56 -36.76 0.53
CA GLU A 187 38.81 -37.32 -0.82
C GLU A 187 37.74 -37.98 -1.71
N ALA A 188 37.93 -37.63 -2.99
CA ALA A 188 37.16 -37.99 -4.17
C ALA A 188 37.38 -39.43 -4.63
N VAL A 189 36.35 -40.02 -5.24
CA VAL A 189 36.50 -41.02 -6.30
C VAL A 189 35.46 -40.78 -7.40
N THR A 190 35.98 -40.79 -8.62
CA THR A 190 35.37 -40.53 -9.92
C THR A 190 34.80 -41.81 -10.56
N LEU A 191 33.82 -41.62 -11.48
CA LEU A 191 33.40 -42.48 -12.60
C LEU A 191 32.65 -43.81 -12.30
N MET A 192 31.41 -43.91 -12.80
CA MET A 192 31.08 -44.91 -13.83
C MET A 192 29.78 -44.59 -14.59
N ASP A 193 29.91 -44.54 -15.91
CA ASP A 193 28.86 -44.40 -16.92
C ASP A 193 28.03 -45.68 -17.14
N GLY A 194 26.74 -45.47 -17.47
CA GLY A 194 26.00 -46.26 -18.46
C GLY A 194 24.79 -47.09 -17.96
N PRO A 195 23.90 -47.59 -18.85
CA PRO A 195 23.74 -47.27 -20.26
C PRO A 195 22.32 -46.82 -20.68
N THR A 196 22.27 -46.25 -21.88
CA THR A 196 21.13 -45.91 -22.72
C THR A 196 20.22 -47.12 -23.00
N GLN A 197 18.90 -46.93 -23.02
CA GLN A 197 17.98 -47.87 -23.66
C GLN A 197 17.03 -47.11 -24.59
N THR A 198 17.11 -47.46 -25.87
CA THR A 198 16.20 -47.11 -26.96
C THR A 198 15.07 -48.14 -27.03
N GLY A 199 13.86 -47.68 -27.39
CA GLY A 199 12.67 -48.50 -27.62
C GLY A 199 11.43 -47.64 -27.66
#